data_AF-A0A1F8SND9-F1
#
_entry.id   AF-A0A1F8SND9-F1
#
_cell.length_a   1.000
_cell.length_b   1.000
_cell.length_c   1.000
_cell.angle_alpha   90.00
_cell.angle_beta   90.00
_cell.angle_gamma   90.00
#
_symmetry.space_group_name_H-M   'P 1'
#
loop_
_entity.id
_entity.type
_entity.pdbx_description
1 polymer ?
#
loop_
_entity_poly.entity_id
_entity_poly.type
_entity_poly.pdbx_seq_one_letter_code
_entity_poly.pdbx_strand_id
1 'polypeptide(L)'
;MPPTIIYSNKPGAIFLLTGKPAYVAPTPMDPVTGQSRANFSNDLAQMQQRVKDGQALLVLFGLRNSTDQEEIDLFTILADNLSVLTDYGDIIVFGTSP
;
A
#
# COMPACT_ATOMS: atom_id res chain seq x y z
N MET A 1 -15.77 10.63 12.14
CA MET A 1 -14.36 10.17 12.12
C MET A 1 -13.61 11.00 11.09
N PRO A 2 -12.37 11.45 11.37
CA PRO A 2 -11.55 12.07 10.33
C PRO A 2 -11.38 11.11 9.15
N PRO A 3 -11.24 11.62 7.92
CA PRO A 3 -11.04 10.77 6.76
C PRO A 3 -9.72 10.00 6.89
N THR A 4 -9.80 8.67 6.92
CA THR A 4 -8.64 7.78 6.94
C THR A 4 -7.90 7.85 5.60
N ILE A 5 -6.58 8.02 5.65
CA ILE A 5 -5.72 8.00 4.46
C ILE A 5 -5.69 6.58 3.89
N ILE A 6 -5.80 6.42 2.57
CA ILE A 6 -5.70 5.10 1.91
C ILE A 6 -4.49 5.12 0.99
N TYR A 7 -3.60 4.15 1.14
CA TYR A 7 -2.52 3.82 0.20
C TYR A 7 -2.87 2.56 -0.57
N SER A 8 -2.54 2.49 -1.86
CA SER A 8 -2.77 1.28 -2.65
C SER A 8 -1.84 1.15 -3.85
N ASN A 9 -1.57 -0.09 -4.27
CA ASN A 9 -0.97 -0.38 -5.58
C ASN A 9 -1.94 -0.16 -6.74
N LYS A 10 -3.26 -0.06 -6.48
CA LYS A 10 -4.30 0.24 -7.49
C LYS A 10 -5.24 1.36 -7.01
N PRO A 11 -4.76 2.60 -6.83
CA PRO A 11 -5.58 3.70 -6.30
C PRO A 11 -6.77 4.06 -7.19
N GLY A 12 -6.63 3.89 -8.52
CA GLY A 12 -7.75 4.06 -9.45
C GLY A 12 -8.89 3.08 -9.19
N ALA A 13 -8.58 1.82 -8.85
CA ALA A 13 -9.58 0.81 -8.51
C ALA A 13 -10.31 1.17 -7.22
N ILE A 14 -9.61 1.67 -6.20
CA ILE A 14 -10.23 2.16 -4.96
C ILE A 14 -11.24 3.26 -5.27
N PHE A 15 -10.86 4.26 -6.06
CA PHE A 15 -11.74 5.36 -6.42
C PHE A 15 -12.97 4.88 -7.19
N LEU A 16 -12.79 4.03 -8.21
CA LEU A 16 -13.89 3.50 -9.02
C LEU A 16 -14.88 2.67 -8.20
N LEU A 17 -14.39 1.88 -7.22
CA LEU A 17 -15.23 0.98 -6.44
C LEU A 17 -15.90 1.65 -5.24
N THR A 18 -15.28 2.70 -4.67
CA THR A 18 -15.70 3.25 -3.37
C THR A 18 -15.99 4.74 -3.37
N GLY A 19 -15.61 5.46 -4.44
CA GLY A 19 -15.62 6.93 -4.50
C GLY A 19 -14.61 7.60 -3.58
N LYS A 20 -13.72 6.83 -2.92
CA LYS A 20 -12.70 7.38 -2.00
C LYS A 20 -11.38 7.64 -2.73
N PRO A 21 -10.72 8.78 -2.48
CA PRO A 21 -9.38 9.00 -2.98
C PRO A 21 -8.39 8.05 -2.28
N ALA A 22 -7.35 7.66 -3.01
CA ALA A 22 -6.23 6.88 -2.49
C ALA A 22 -4.91 7.39 -3.07
N TYR A 23 -3.86 7.34 -2.24
CA TYR A 23 -2.49 7.59 -2.65
C TYR A 23 -1.88 6.34 -3.26
N VAL A 24 -0.97 6.53 -4.22
CA VAL A 24 -0.15 5.45 -4.77
C VAL A 24 0.78 4.95 -3.65
N ALA A 25 0.84 3.64 -3.44
CA ALA A 25 1.82 3.04 -2.55
C ALA A 25 3.26 3.34 -3.03
N PRO A 26 4.23 3.63 -2.14
CA PRO A 26 5.60 3.91 -2.54
C PRO A 26 6.18 2.79 -3.41
N THR A 27 6.86 3.14 -4.51
CA THR A 27 7.59 2.19 -5.34
C THR A 27 9.07 2.57 -5.41
N PRO A 28 10.00 1.59 -5.40
CA PRO A 28 11.44 1.85 -5.36
C PRO A 28 11.96 2.43 -6.66
N MET A 29 11.36 2.06 -7.80
CA MET A 29 11.70 2.60 -9.11
C MET A 29 10.58 3.48 -9.65
N ASP A 30 10.99 4.48 -10.42
CA ASP A 30 10.10 5.23 -11.29
C ASP A 30 9.85 4.43 -12.58
N PRO A 31 8.61 4.07 -12.90
CA PRO A 31 8.29 3.24 -14.06
C PRO A 31 8.48 3.97 -15.40
N VAL A 32 8.59 5.31 -15.40
CA VAL A 32 8.80 6.11 -16.61
C VAL A 32 10.29 6.26 -16.92
N THR A 33 11.13 6.42 -15.90
CA THR A 33 12.58 6.66 -16.09
C THR A 33 13.46 5.44 -15.80
N GLY A 34 12.92 4.41 -15.14
CA GLY A 34 13.69 3.25 -14.67
C GLY A 34 14.68 3.57 -13.54
N GLN A 35 14.63 4.78 -12.98
CA GLN A 35 15.55 5.21 -11.93
C GLN A 35 15.00 4.92 -10.55
N SER A 36 15.90 4.62 -9.61
CA SER A 36 15.54 4.53 -8.19
C SER A 36 15.01 5.87 -7.69
N ARG A 37 13.89 5.86 -6.98
CA ARG A 37 13.34 7.05 -6.33
C ARG A 37 14.12 7.34 -5.06
N ALA A 38 14.82 8.48 -5.02
CA ALA A 38 15.64 8.89 -3.87
C ALA A 38 14.84 8.97 -2.55
N ASN A 39 13.54 9.25 -2.63
CA ASN A 39 12.67 9.43 -1.47
C ASN A 39 11.94 8.15 -1.05
N PHE A 40 12.12 7.03 -1.76
CA PHE A 40 11.37 5.79 -1.51
C PHE A 40 11.41 5.36 -0.05
N SER A 41 12.60 5.32 0.56
CA SER A 41 12.75 4.90 1.96
C SER A 41 12.00 5.82 2.94
N ASN A 42 11.99 7.13 2.67
CA ASN A 42 11.29 8.10 3.51
C ASN A 42 9.76 7.99 3.36
N ASP A 43 9.29 7.85 2.12
CA ASP A 43 7.86 7.70 1.81
C ASP A 43 7.30 6.38 2.35
N LEU A 44 8.09 5.30 2.24
CA LEU A 44 7.80 3.98 2.81
C LEU A 44 7.68 4.07 4.34
N ALA A 45 8.69 4.63 5.01
CA ALA A 45 8.71 4.76 6.46
C ALA A 45 7.53 5.61 6.97
N GLN A 46 7.23 6.73 6.28
CA GLN A 46 6.09 7.58 6.63
C GLN A 46 4.75 6.86 6.44
N MET A 47 4.57 6.14 5.32
CA MET A 47 3.37 5.35 5.07
C MET A 47 3.19 4.29 6.15
N GLN A 48 4.22 3.47 6.41
CA GLN A 48 4.16 2.41 7.42
C GLN A 48 3.85 2.96 8.81
N GLN A 49 4.45 4.10 9.19
CA GLN A 49 4.18 4.75 10.46
C GLN A 49 2.70 5.17 10.58
N ARG A 50 2.14 5.81 9.54
CA ARG A 50 0.72 6.21 9.54
C ARG A 50 -0.22 5.01 9.63
N VAL A 51 0.12 3.88 8.99
CA VAL A 51 -0.68 2.66 9.08
C VAL A 51 -0.62 2.06 10.48
N LYS A 52 0.57 2.03 11.10
CA LYS A 52 0.75 1.58 12.50
C LYS A 52 0.00 2.46 13.49
N ASP A 53 -0.02 3.77 13.27
CA ASP A 53 -0.68 4.75 14.13
C ASP A 53 -2.22 4.79 13.94
N GLY A 54 -2.79 3.95 13.06
CA GLY A 54 -4.23 3.94 12.76
C GLY A 54 -4.71 5.15 11.98
N GLN A 55 -3.77 5.93 11.42
CA GLN A 55 -4.06 7.14 10.64
C GLN A 55 -4.25 6.82 9.14
N ALA A 56 -3.82 5.64 8.71
CA ALA A 56 -3.93 5.19 7.32
C ALA A 56 -4.24 3.69 7.21
N LEU A 57 -4.73 3.31 6.03
CA LEU A 57 -4.84 1.93 5.57
C LEU A 57 -3.92 1.72 4.38
N LEU A 58 -3.32 0.54 4.29
CA LEU A 58 -2.67 0.07 3.06
C LEU A 58 -3.53 -1.04 2.45
N VAL A 59 -3.92 -0.88 1.19
CA VAL A 59 -4.73 -1.85 0.44
C VAL A 59 -3.94 -2.40 -0.73
N LEU A 60 -3.56 -3.67 -0.65
CA LEU A 60 -2.81 -4.35 -1.70
C LEU A 60 -3.70 -5.34 -2.44
N PHE A 61 -3.75 -5.19 -3.77
CA PHE A 61 -4.42 -6.09 -4.69
C PHE A 61 -3.43 -7.08 -5.29
N GLY A 62 -3.82 -8.35 -5.45
CA GLY A 62 -3.01 -9.39 -6.08
C GLY A 62 -1.97 -10.02 -5.16
N LEU A 63 -1.90 -9.65 -3.88
CA LEU A 63 -0.79 -10.05 -2.99
C LEU A 63 -0.62 -11.57 -2.87
N ARG A 64 -1.72 -12.33 -2.90
CA ARG A 64 -1.71 -13.81 -2.78
C ARG A 64 -1.43 -14.52 -4.11
N ASN A 65 -1.61 -13.84 -5.23
CA ASN A 65 -1.71 -14.45 -6.55
C ASN A 65 -0.61 -13.98 -7.51
N SER A 66 0.28 -13.08 -7.08
CA SER A 66 1.39 -12.63 -7.91
C SER A 66 2.39 -13.77 -8.14
N THR A 67 2.82 -13.89 -9.39
CA THR A 67 3.92 -14.77 -9.81
C THR A 67 5.16 -13.99 -10.21
N ASP A 68 5.11 -12.66 -10.13
CA ASP A 68 6.21 -11.76 -10.46
C ASP A 68 7.04 -11.52 -9.20
N GLN A 69 8.32 -11.90 -9.23
CA GLN A 69 9.20 -11.78 -8.07
C GLN A 69 9.40 -10.33 -7.63
N GLU A 70 9.47 -9.39 -8.57
CA GLU A 70 9.65 -7.97 -8.24
C GLU A 70 8.42 -7.41 -7.51
N GLU A 71 7.23 -7.83 -7.92
CA GLU A 71 5.97 -7.44 -7.27
C GLU A 71 5.85 -8.08 -5.88
N ILE A 72 6.23 -9.36 -5.75
CA ILE A 72 6.28 -10.05 -4.45
C ILE A 72 7.22 -9.33 -3.48
N ASP A 73 8.44 -9.02 -3.92
CA ASP A 73 9.44 -8.33 -3.10
C ASP A 73 8.93 -6.95 -2.68
N LEU A 74 8.30 -6.21 -3.61
CA LEU A 74 7.68 -4.92 -3.31
C LEU A 74 6.57 -5.06 -2.26
N PHE A 75 5.69 -6.05 -2.40
CA PHE A 75 4.61 -6.28 -1.43
C PHE A 75 5.14 -6.66 -0.06
N THR A 76 6.19 -7.48 0.01
CA THR A 76 6.87 -7.80 1.27
C THR A 76 7.42 -6.54 1.93
N ILE A 77 8.09 -5.66 1.18
CA ILE A 77 8.63 -4.39 1.70
C ILE A 77 7.50 -3.47 2.18
N LEU A 78 6.43 -3.32 1.39
CA LEU A 78 5.29 -2.45 1.74
C LEU A 78 4.57 -2.93 3.00
N ALA A 79 4.36 -4.24 3.12
CA ALA A 79 3.64 -4.86 4.23
C ALA A 79 4.52 -5.09 5.48
N ASP A 80 5.82 -4.80 5.40
CA ASP A 80 6.76 -5.08 6.48
C ASP A 80 6.32 -4.43 7.79
N ASN A 81 6.29 -5.24 8.85
CA ASN A 81 5.85 -4.86 10.19
C ASN A 81 4.42 -4.25 10.26
N LEU A 82 3.54 -4.51 9.29
CA LEU A 82 2.14 -4.10 9.33
C LEU A 82 1.21 -5.25 9.70
N SER A 83 0.16 -4.94 10.46
CA SER A 83 -0.88 -5.90 10.81
C SER A 83 -1.92 -6.00 9.70
N VAL A 84 -2.29 -7.24 9.35
CA VAL A 84 -3.45 -7.49 8.50
C VAL A 84 -4.71 -7.15 9.28
N LEU A 85 -5.47 -6.16 8.81
CA LEU A 85 -6.76 -5.79 9.36
C LEU A 85 -7.87 -6.67 8.77
N THR A 86 -7.82 -6.92 7.46
CA THR A 86 -8.79 -7.80 6.78
C THR A 86 -8.18 -8.42 5.53
N ASP A 87 -8.49 -9.69 5.28
CA ASP A 87 -8.06 -10.45 4.11
C ASP A 87 -9.31 -10.87 3.31
N TYR A 88 -9.41 -10.41 2.07
CA TYR A 88 -10.48 -10.75 1.11
C TYR A 88 -9.98 -11.70 0.00
N GLY A 89 -8.86 -12.40 0.22
CA GLY A 89 -8.20 -13.24 -0.77
C GLY A 89 -7.31 -12.40 -1.69
N ASP A 90 -7.87 -11.87 -2.78
CA ASP A 90 -7.09 -11.08 -3.74
C ASP A 90 -6.79 -9.66 -3.25
N ILE A 91 -7.51 -9.18 -2.24
CA ILE A 91 -7.34 -7.85 -1.64
C ILE A 91 -7.01 -8.01 -0.17
N ILE A 92 -5.88 -7.48 0.25
CA ILE A 92 -5.47 -7.47 1.66
C ILE A 92 -5.39 -6.04 2.15
N VAL A 93 -6.03 -5.78 3.29
CA VAL A 93 -6.06 -4.49 3.96
C VAL A 93 -5.22 -4.58 5.23
N PHE A 94 -4.23 -3.68 5.34
CA PHE A 94 -3.39 -3.51 6.50
C PHE A 94 -3.78 -2.25 7.26
N GLY A 95 -3.67 -2.31 8.58
CA GLY A 95 -4.06 -1.23 9.48
C GLY A 95 -4.16 -1.70 10.93
N THR A 96 -4.49 -0.78 11.82
CA THR A 96 -4.85 -1.10 13.19
C THR A 96 -6.36 -0.96 13.37
N SER A 97 -6.96 -1.86 14.15
CA SER A 97 -8.33 -1.65 14.62
C SER A 97 -8.33 -0.46 15.58
N PRO A 98 -9.30 0.46 15.48
CA PRO A 98 -9.56 1.41 16.54
C PRO A 98 -9.92 0.71 17.86
#